data_AF-A0A1B6JKJ4-F1
#
_entry.id   AF-A0A1B6JKJ4-F1
#
_cell.length_a   1.000
_cell.length_b   1.000
_cell.length_c   1.000
_cell.angle_alpha   90.00
_cell.angle_beta   90.00
_cell.angle_gamma   90.00
#
_symmetry.space_group_name_H-M   'P 1'
#
loop_
_entity.id
_entity.type
_entity.pdbx_description
1 polymer ?
#
loop_
_entity_poly.entity_id
_entity_poly.type
_entity_poly.pdbx_seq_one_letter_code
_entity_poly.pdbx_strand_id
1 'polypeptide(L)'
;EMPWDFLIQKKMAVRRDVERGVEKKEAVERRKEESAERWQRRWMETTKGRETYAFWEDIKKRQELRVELDHYLSQFLTGHGNFAAKLASFGQCGGSIPAVRGENQTER
;
A
#
# COMPACT_ATOMS: atom_id res chain seq x y z
N GLU A 1 -4.23 -5.90 2.17
CA GLU A 1 -5.53 -6.51 1.82
C GLU A 1 -6.07 -5.97 0.50
N MET A 2 -6.93 -6.73 -0.20
CA MET A 2 -7.51 -6.34 -1.50
C MET A 2 -8.61 -5.26 -1.30
N PRO A 3 -8.65 -4.19 -2.11
CA PRO A 3 -9.67 -3.16 -2.02
C PRO A 3 -11.12 -3.68 -2.13
N TRP A 4 -12.04 -3.04 -1.40
CA TRP A 4 -13.45 -3.46 -1.30
C TRP A 4 -14.22 -3.41 -2.62
N ASP A 5 -13.91 -2.45 -3.49
CA ASP A 5 -14.51 -2.33 -4.82
C ASP A 5 -14.23 -3.58 -5.67
N PHE A 6 -13.01 -4.11 -5.64
CA PHE A 6 -12.68 -5.38 -6.31
C PHE A 6 -13.41 -6.57 -5.70
N LEU A 7 -13.56 -6.62 -4.36
CA LEU A 7 -14.31 -7.70 -3.70
C LEU A 7 -15.79 -7.71 -4.09
N ILE A 8 -16.42 -6.52 -4.17
CA ILE A 8 -17.82 -6.37 -4.59
C ILE A 8 -17.98 -6.73 -6.07
N GLN A 9 -17.11 -6.20 -6.94
CA GLN A 9 -17.12 -6.50 -8.37
C GLN A 9 -16.98 -8.00 -8.63
N LYS A 10 -16.04 -8.67 -7.94
CA LYS A 10 -15.85 -10.12 -8.01
C LYS A 10 -17.11 -10.88 -7.62
N LYS A 11 -17.73 -10.54 -6.48
CA LYS A 11 -18.99 -11.19 -6.01
C LYS A 11 -20.11 -11.07 -7.05
N MET A 12 -20.29 -9.87 -7.60
CA MET A 12 -21.31 -9.62 -8.63
C MET A 12 -21.01 -10.37 -9.93
N ALA A 13 -19.74 -10.45 -10.33
CA ALA A 13 -19.31 -11.17 -11.53
C ALA A 13 -19.48 -12.69 -11.40
N VAL A 14 -19.10 -13.27 -10.26
CA VAL A 14 -19.31 -14.70 -9.98
C VAL A 14 -20.79 -15.05 -10.01
N ARG A 15 -21.65 -14.23 -9.38
CA ARG A 15 -23.11 -14.45 -9.41
C ARG A 15 -23.64 -14.50 -10.84
N ARG A 16 -23.21 -13.58 -11.71
CA ARG A 16 -23.61 -13.55 -13.13
C ARG A 16 -23.09 -14.76 -13.92
N ASP A 17 -21.89 -15.25 -13.62
CA ASP A 17 -21.33 -16.41 -14.32
C ASP A 17 -22.05 -17.71 -13.94
N VAL A 18 -22.39 -17.88 -12.66
CA VAL A 18 -23.18 -19.02 -12.18
C VAL A 18 -24.58 -19.01 -12.78
N GLU A 19 -25.21 -17.84 -12.90
CA GLU A 19 -26.51 -17.68 -13.58
C GLU A 19 -26.45 -18.04 -15.06
N ARG A 20 -25.28 -17.91 -15.70
CA ARG A 20 -25.02 -18.33 -17.09
C ARG A 20 -24.64 -19.81 -17.21
N GLY A 21 -24.67 -20.57 -16.11
CA GLY A 21 -24.37 -22.01 -16.10
C GLY A 21 -22.88 -22.35 -16.00
N VAL A 22 -22.01 -21.39 -15.70
CA VAL A 22 -20.60 -21.67 -15.38
C VAL A 22 -20.53 -22.33 -14.01
N GLU A 23 -19.71 -23.37 -13.88
CA GLU A 23 -19.47 -24.02 -12.60
C GLU A 23 -18.91 -23.01 -11.58
N LYS A 24 -19.41 -23.06 -10.35
CA LYS A 24 -19.15 -22.02 -9.35
C LYS A 24 -17.67 -21.90 -9.01
N LYS A 25 -16.94 -23.01 -8.86
CA LYS A 25 -15.50 -23.02 -8.55
C LYS A 25 -14.71 -22.43 -9.72
N GLU A 26 -15.03 -22.79 -10.95
CA GLU A 26 -14.44 -22.20 -12.16
C GLU A 26 -14.70 -20.68 -12.24
N ALA A 27 -15.95 -20.25 -12.02
CA ALA A 27 -16.31 -18.84 -12.00
C ALA A 27 -15.55 -18.06 -10.92
N VAL A 28 -15.36 -18.65 -9.73
CA VAL A 28 -14.63 -18.02 -8.63
C VAL A 28 -13.14 -17.86 -8.96
N GLU A 29 -12.46 -18.90 -9.44
CA GLU A 29 -11.02 -18.80 -9.75
C GLU A 29 -10.76 -17.85 -10.91
N ARG A 30 -11.55 -17.94 -12.00
CA ARG A 30 -11.43 -17.01 -13.14
C ARG A 30 -11.58 -15.56 -12.71
N ARG A 31 -12.59 -15.25 -11.89
CA ARG A 31 -12.83 -13.86 -11.44
C ARG A 31 -11.84 -13.40 -10.38
N LYS A 32 -11.25 -14.32 -9.62
CA LYS A 32 -10.16 -14.02 -8.68
C LYS A 32 -8.90 -13.58 -9.44
N GLU A 33 -8.54 -14.29 -10.51
CA GLU A 33 -7.41 -13.92 -11.36
C GLU A 33 -7.63 -12.58 -12.05
N GLU A 34 -8.81 -12.36 -12.65
CA GLU A 34 -9.16 -11.08 -13.29
C GLU A 34 -9.10 -9.92 -12.27
N SER A 35 -9.58 -10.14 -11.04
CA SER A 35 -9.54 -9.12 -9.99
C SER A 35 -8.11 -8.78 -9.57
N ALA A 36 -7.23 -9.79 -9.48
CA ALA A 36 -5.83 -9.58 -9.14
C ALA A 36 -5.10 -8.78 -10.23
N GLU A 37 -5.33 -9.09 -11.51
CA GLU A 37 -4.74 -8.35 -12.63
C GLU A 37 -5.20 -6.89 -12.69
N ARG A 38 -6.50 -6.65 -12.49
CA ARG A 38 -7.04 -5.28 -12.43
C ARG A 38 -6.43 -4.49 -11.28
N TRP A 39 -6.24 -5.13 -10.13
CA TRP A 39 -5.62 -4.47 -8.99
C TRP A 39 -4.14 -4.19 -9.24
N GLN A 40 -3.39 -5.12 -9.85
CA GLN A 40 -2.00 -4.92 -10.28
C GLN A 40 -1.88 -3.74 -11.23
N ARG A 41 -2.77 -3.65 -12.22
CA ARG A 41 -2.79 -2.53 -13.17
C ARG A 41 -3.03 -1.20 -12.48
N ARG A 42 -4.04 -1.13 -11.60
CA ARG A 42 -4.32 0.08 -10.82
C ARG A 42 -3.13 0.48 -9.93
N TRP A 43 -2.40 -0.48 -9.40
CA TRP A 43 -1.20 -0.24 -8.59
C TRP A 43 -0.04 0.32 -9.41
N MET A 44 0.14 -0.14 -10.65
CA MET A 44 1.15 0.42 -11.56
C MET A 44 0.79 1.82 -12.07
N GLU A 45 -0.50 2.07 -12.34
CA GLU A 45 -0.98 3.34 -12.92
C GLU A 45 -1.10 4.47 -11.88
N THR A 46 -1.20 4.14 -10.59
CA THR A 46 -1.37 5.18 -9.58
C THR A 46 -0.08 5.98 -9.35
N THR A 47 -0.23 7.29 -9.20
CA THR A 47 0.84 8.21 -8.81
C THR A 47 0.95 8.34 -7.28
N LYS A 48 -0.01 7.82 -6.53
CA LYS A 48 -0.04 7.87 -5.06
C LYS A 48 0.72 6.69 -4.47
N GLY A 49 1.57 6.93 -3.48
CA GLY A 49 2.31 5.87 -2.79
C GLY A 49 3.43 5.25 -3.61
N ARG A 50 4.10 6.03 -4.49
CA ARG A 50 5.21 5.57 -5.34
C ARG A 50 6.41 5.07 -4.55
N GLU A 51 6.65 5.63 -3.37
CA GLU A 51 7.66 5.11 -2.44
C GLU A 51 7.29 3.69 -1.99
N THR A 52 6.05 3.46 -1.55
CA THR A 52 5.55 2.12 -1.18
C THR A 52 5.52 1.14 -2.37
N TYR A 53 5.25 1.64 -3.59
CA TYR A 53 5.33 0.85 -4.82
C TYR A 53 6.74 0.35 -5.10
N ALA A 54 7.78 1.18 -4.86
CA ALA A 54 9.17 0.78 -5.05
C ALA A 54 9.60 -0.37 -4.14
N PHE A 55 8.98 -0.49 -2.95
CA PHE A 55 9.21 -1.63 -2.06
C PHE A 55 8.41 -2.88 -2.46
N TRP A 56 7.22 -2.71 -3.04
CA TRP A 56 6.35 -3.82 -3.46
C TRP A 56 5.70 -3.57 -4.81
N GLU A 57 6.42 -3.93 -5.86
CA GLU A 57 5.95 -3.78 -7.24
C GLU A 57 4.86 -4.80 -7.59
N ASP A 58 4.95 -6.01 -7.05
CA ASP A 58 4.01 -7.12 -7.29
C ASP A 58 3.08 -7.31 -6.10
N ILE A 59 1.78 -7.14 -6.35
CA ILE A 59 0.75 -7.27 -5.33
C ILE A 59 0.58 -8.72 -4.87
N LYS A 60 0.77 -9.72 -5.74
CA LYS A 60 0.64 -11.13 -5.35
C LYS A 60 1.73 -11.48 -4.33
N LYS A 61 2.97 -11.09 -4.61
CA LYS A 61 4.09 -11.23 -3.66
C LYS A 61 3.84 -10.47 -2.37
N ARG A 62 3.30 -9.25 -2.45
CA ARG A 62 2.91 -8.48 -1.26
C ARG A 62 1.84 -9.19 -0.42
N GLN A 63 0.88 -9.89 -1.03
CA GLN A 63 -0.14 -10.64 -0.31
C GLN A 63 0.42 -11.88 0.41
N GLU A 64 1.46 -12.49 -0.15
CA GLU A 64 2.17 -13.63 0.46
C GLU A 64 3.08 -13.19 1.61
N LEU A 65 3.61 -11.97 1.51
CA LEU A 65 4.40 -11.32 2.55
C LEU A 65 3.52 -10.94 3.76
N ARG A 66 3.60 -11.75 4.82
CA ARG A 66 3.12 -11.39 6.16
C ARG A 66 4.08 -10.40 6.80
N VAL A 67 4.04 -9.14 6.36
CA VAL A 67 4.79 -8.05 7.00
C VAL A 67 3.97 -7.54 8.16
N GLU A 68 4.47 -7.71 9.39
CA GLU A 68 3.94 -7.01 10.55
C GLU A 68 4.32 -5.53 10.43
N LEU A 69 3.32 -4.72 10.08
CA LEU A 69 3.49 -3.28 9.97
C LEU A 69 3.41 -2.68 11.37
N ASP A 70 4.57 -2.49 11.99
CA ASP A 70 4.69 -1.64 13.17
C ASP A 70 4.65 -0.15 12.78
N HIS A 71 4.41 0.72 13.75
CA HIS A 71 4.33 2.16 13.63
C HIS A 71 5.54 2.75 12.90
N TYR A 72 6.76 2.32 13.26
CA TYR A 72 7.99 2.78 12.63
C TYR A 72 8.11 2.40 11.16
N LEU A 73 7.78 1.14 10.84
CA LEU A 73 7.84 0.65 9.46
C LEU A 73 6.81 1.36 8.59
N SER A 74 5.62 1.63 9.13
CA SER A 74 4.56 2.38 8.45
C SER A 74 4.98 3.82 8.17
N GLN A 75 5.66 4.50 9.11
CA GLN A 75 6.20 5.85 8.90
C GLN A 75 7.28 5.90 7.84
N PHE A 76 8.19 4.93 7.87
CA PHE A 76 9.27 4.80 6.89
C PHE A 76 8.72 4.59 5.47
N LEU A 77 7.77 3.67 5.30
CA LEU A 77 7.20 3.30 4.00
C LEU A 77 6.31 4.36 3.37
N THR A 78 5.81 5.30 4.17
CA THR A 78 4.90 6.37 3.74
C THR A 78 5.59 7.73 3.69
N GLY A 79 6.89 7.81 4.02
CA GLY A 79 7.64 9.06 4.09
C GLY A 79 7.19 10.00 5.21
N HIS A 80 6.38 9.52 6.16
CA HIS A 80 5.81 10.31 7.26
C HIS A 80 6.75 10.40 8.49
N GLY A 81 8.07 10.28 8.31
CA GLY A 81 9.03 10.10 9.41
C GLY A 81 9.32 11.32 10.30
N ASN A 82 8.76 12.50 10.06
CA ASN A 82 9.13 13.71 10.80
C ASN A 82 8.09 14.16 11.85
N PHE A 83 7.56 13.21 12.62
CA PHE A 83 6.69 13.54 13.75
C PHE A 83 7.44 14.29 14.86
N ALA A 84 8.74 14.06 15.04
CA ALA A 84 9.55 14.77 16.02
C ALA A 84 9.63 16.28 15.72
N ALA A 85 9.89 16.71 14.48
CA ALA A 85 9.85 18.14 14.14
C ALA A 85 8.43 18.71 14.19
N LYS A 86 7.40 17.91 13.85
CA LYS A 86 5.99 18.33 13.99
C LYS A 86 5.60 18.51 15.46
N LEU A 87 6.00 17.62 16.35
CA LEU A 87 5.79 17.72 17.81
C LEU A 87 6.55 18.90 18.41
N ALA A 88 7.78 19.15 17.94
CA ALA A 88 8.53 20.36 18.28
C ALA A 88 7.79 21.64 17.85
N SER A 89 7.10 21.63 16.69
CA SER A 89 6.27 22.76 16.24
C SER A 89 5.01 22.99 17.10
N PHE A 90 4.55 21.97 17.81
CA PHE A 90 3.44 22.06 18.78
C PHE A 90 3.91 22.36 20.21
N GLY A 91 5.20 22.66 20.42
CA GLY A 91 5.73 23.11 21.71
C GLY A 91 5.88 22.02 22.77
N GLN A 92 5.64 20.76 22.45
CA GLN A 92 5.90 19.63 23.36
C GLN A 92 7.34 19.13 23.20
N CYS A 93 8.31 20.00 23.50
CA CYS A 93 9.69 19.59 23.71
C CYS A 93 9.83 19.01 25.13
N GLY A 94 9.49 17.74 25.30
CA GLY A 94 9.89 16.97 26.48
C GLY A 94 11.33 16.48 26.33
N GLY A 95 12.32 17.33 26.65
CA GLY A 95 13.69 16.91 26.96
C GLY A 95 14.67 16.75 25.79
N SER A 96 15.51 17.77 25.62
CA SER A 96 16.89 17.77 25.08
C SER A 96 17.38 16.56 24.26
N ILE A 97 17.47 16.71 22.93
CA ILE A 97 18.53 16.08 22.13
C ILE A 97 19.11 17.18 21.22
N PRO A 98 20.43 17.47 21.28
CA PRO A 98 21.02 18.50 20.44
C PRO A 98 21.12 18.00 19.00
N ALA A 99 20.59 18.81 18.08
CA ALA A 99 20.61 18.57 16.64
C ALA A 99 22.05 18.49 16.11
N VAL A 100 22.43 17.36 15.53
CA VAL A 100 23.63 17.26 14.68
C VAL A 100 23.34 18.02 13.38
N ARG A 101 24.02 19.15 13.19
CA ARG A 101 23.96 19.99 12.00
C ARG A 101 24.70 19.28 10.86
N GLY A 102 23.97 18.78 9.87
CA GLY A 102 24.53 18.34 8.60
C GLY A 102 25.04 19.55 7.81
N GLU A 103 26.35 19.62 7.63
CA GLU A 103 27.03 20.55 6.73
C GLU A 103 26.69 20.18 5.29
N ASN A 104 26.11 21.11 4.52
CA ASN A 104 26.12 21.05 3.07
C ASN A 104 26.91 22.26 2.57
N GLN A 105 28.18 22.00 2.24
CA GLN A 105 28.94 22.83 1.33
C GLN A 105 28.31 22.73 -0.06
N THR A 106 27.98 23.87 -0.67
CA THR A 106 27.94 23.98 -2.12
C THR A 106 28.55 25.32 -2.51
N GLU A 107 29.82 25.28 -2.89
CA GLU A 107 30.49 26.32 -3.65
C GLU A 107 29.90 26.38 -5.08
N ARG A 108 29.40 27.54 -5.49
CA ARG A 108 29.90 28.37 -6.61
C ARG A 108 28.90 29.46 -6.96
#